data_AF-A0A1Q3W1D7-F1
#
_entry.id   AF-A0A1Q3W1D7-F1
#
_cell.length_a   1.000
_cell.length_b   1.000
_cell.length_c   1.000
_cell.angle_alpha   90.00
_cell.angle_beta   90.00
_cell.angle_gamma   90.00
#
_symmetry.space_group_name_H-M   'P 1'
#
loop_
_entity.id
_entity.type
_entity.pdbx_description
1 polymer ?
#
loop_
_entity_poly.entity_id
_entity_poly.type
_entity_poly.pdbx_seq_one_letter_code
_entity_poly.pdbx_strand_id
1 'polypeptide(L)'
;MTETTIKNGSRSSLLAVEDTEFLLRDEMRAIRFALEYSKAEFALRDWGIRSTIIVFGSARIPSPEQAAAATAAAQTEAEKTMATQWQKRSELYGIAREFGRIASERGGAFAPRHRWRDNVIATGGGPGIMEAANRGAADVGAPSIGFNITLPHEQIPNPYITPELSFRFHYFAMRKMHLAMRANALAIFPGGFGTMDELFELLTLQQTRKAPHAPIVMFDERYWRKIINFDALVEEGVIAAEDLGLFEFAETAEEGWASLVRRGLQTHGSD
;
A
#
# COMPACT_ATOMS: atom_id res chain seq x y z
N MET A 1 -1.48 22.08 -35.87
CA MET A 1 -0.11 22.57 -35.59
C MET A 1 0.79 21.36 -35.56
N THR A 2 1.09 20.87 -36.76
CA THR A 2 2.42 20.93 -37.41
C THR A 2 3.37 19.90 -36.82
N GLU A 3 3.26 18.69 -37.38
CA GLU A 3 4.36 17.73 -37.48
C GLU A 3 5.61 18.49 -37.93
N THR A 4 6.52 18.73 -36.98
CA THR A 4 7.84 19.25 -37.31
C THR A 4 8.66 18.07 -37.77
N THR A 5 8.71 17.91 -39.08
CA THR A 5 9.63 17.04 -39.80
C THR A 5 11.04 17.19 -39.22
N ILE A 6 11.57 16.15 -38.59
CA ILE A 6 12.96 16.09 -38.14
C ILE A 6 13.84 16.17 -39.40
N LYS A 7 14.24 17.38 -39.78
CA LYS A 7 15.30 17.60 -40.77
C LYS A 7 16.64 17.30 -40.07
N ASN A 8 17.13 16.07 -40.21
CA ASN A 8 18.53 15.66 -39.98
C ASN A 8 19.18 16.00 -38.60
N GLY A 9 18.42 16.15 -37.53
CA GLY A 9 18.89 16.82 -36.30
C GLY A 9 19.61 15.93 -35.29
N SER A 10 20.86 16.28 -34.97
CA SER A 10 21.54 15.87 -33.74
C SER A 10 20.65 16.11 -32.50
N ARG A 11 20.66 15.21 -31.51
CA ARG A 11 19.90 15.37 -30.25
C ARG A 11 20.20 16.69 -29.54
N SER A 12 21.39 17.26 -29.76
CA SER A 12 21.79 18.57 -29.23
C SER A 12 20.88 19.74 -29.65
N SER A 13 20.00 19.57 -30.65
CA SER A 13 19.01 20.57 -31.03
C SER A 13 17.65 20.41 -30.33
N LEU A 14 17.43 19.33 -29.57
CA LEU A 14 16.22 19.15 -28.78
C LEU A 14 16.23 20.07 -27.55
N LEU A 15 15.06 20.51 -27.10
CA LEU A 15 14.93 21.11 -25.78
C LEU A 15 15.27 20.06 -24.72
N ALA A 16 15.93 20.45 -23.63
CA ALA A 16 16.33 19.51 -22.58
C ALA A 16 15.15 18.73 -21.95
N VAL A 17 13.95 19.34 -21.91
CA VAL A 17 12.72 18.70 -21.41
C VAL A 17 12.11 17.70 -22.40
N GLU A 18 12.50 17.74 -23.67
CA GLU A 18 12.04 16.83 -24.73
C GLU A 18 13.06 15.72 -25.01
N ASP A 19 14.33 15.89 -24.58
CA ASP A 19 15.40 14.90 -24.77
C ASP A 19 15.35 13.80 -23.68
N THR A 20 14.61 12.72 -23.95
CA THR A 20 14.43 11.62 -23.00
C THR A 20 15.71 10.84 -22.69
N GLU A 21 16.67 10.71 -23.62
CA GLU A 21 17.94 10.01 -23.34
C GLU A 21 18.80 10.84 -22.40
N PHE A 22 18.87 12.16 -22.61
CA PHE A 22 19.50 13.08 -21.66
C PHE A 22 18.87 12.94 -20.26
N LEU A 23 17.53 12.99 -20.16
CA LEU A 23 16.83 12.86 -18.88
C LEU A 23 17.04 11.50 -18.19
N LEU A 24 17.25 10.42 -18.95
CA LEU A 24 17.47 9.07 -18.44
C LEU A 24 18.91 8.78 -18.02
N ARG A 25 19.86 9.69 -18.29
CA ARG A 25 21.25 9.57 -17.84
C ARG A 25 21.36 9.49 -16.31
N ASP A 26 22.47 8.92 -15.84
CA ASP A 26 22.75 8.78 -14.41
C ASP A 26 22.95 10.13 -13.72
N GLU A 27 23.54 11.11 -14.40
CA GLU A 27 23.73 12.47 -13.87
C GLU A 27 22.39 13.18 -13.64
N MET A 28 21.35 12.81 -14.38
CA MET A 28 20.00 13.36 -14.25
C MET A 28 19.15 12.64 -13.20
N ARG A 29 19.72 11.69 -12.46
CA ARG A 29 19.01 10.93 -11.42
C ARG A 29 18.35 11.82 -10.37
N ALA A 30 19.03 12.85 -9.87
CA ALA A 30 18.46 13.76 -8.87
C ALA A 30 17.20 14.47 -9.39
N ILE A 31 17.19 14.86 -10.66
CA ILE A 31 16.02 15.50 -11.31
C ILE A 31 14.89 14.47 -11.47
N ARG A 32 15.19 13.24 -11.88
CA ARG A 32 14.18 12.16 -11.97
C ARG A 32 13.55 11.85 -10.61
N PHE A 33 14.32 11.85 -9.52
CA PHE A 33 13.80 11.74 -8.16
C PHE A 33 12.82 12.87 -7.85
N ALA A 34 13.19 14.12 -8.14
CA ALA A 34 12.32 15.27 -7.92
C ALA A 34 11.03 15.21 -8.76
N LEU A 35 11.10 14.67 -9.97
CA LEU A 35 9.93 14.46 -10.83
C LEU A 35 8.99 13.39 -10.28
N GLU A 36 9.51 12.23 -9.86
CA GLU A 36 8.69 11.17 -9.24
C GLU A 36 8.05 11.64 -7.94
N TYR A 37 8.79 12.41 -7.13
CA TYR A 37 8.26 13.06 -5.95
C TYR A 37 7.06 13.94 -6.29
N SER A 38 7.30 14.93 -7.15
CA SER A 38 6.36 16.01 -7.42
C SER A 38 5.11 15.51 -8.12
N LYS A 39 5.23 14.54 -9.04
CA LYS A 39 4.11 14.01 -9.79
C LYS A 39 3.05 13.37 -8.88
N ALA A 40 3.46 12.50 -7.96
CA ALA A 40 2.52 11.88 -7.04
C ALA A 40 2.03 12.89 -5.99
N GLU A 41 2.91 13.76 -5.48
CA GLU A 41 2.53 14.75 -4.47
C GLU A 41 1.48 15.74 -4.97
N PHE A 42 1.65 16.26 -6.19
CA PHE A 42 0.71 17.23 -6.76
C PHE A 42 -0.64 16.58 -7.04
N ALA A 43 -0.65 15.37 -7.60
CA ALA A 43 -1.90 14.64 -7.83
C ALA A 43 -2.67 14.36 -6.54
N LEU A 44 -1.98 13.94 -5.47
CA LEU A 44 -2.59 13.72 -4.16
C LEU A 44 -3.16 15.01 -3.57
N ARG A 45 -2.45 16.14 -3.70
CA ARG A 45 -2.93 17.46 -3.26
C ARG A 45 -4.12 17.96 -4.06
N ASP A 46 -4.11 17.79 -5.38
CA ASP A 46 -5.22 18.18 -6.26
C ASP A 46 -6.49 17.39 -5.94
N TRP A 47 -6.32 16.12 -5.52
CA TRP A 47 -7.38 15.28 -4.97
C TRP A 47 -7.75 15.59 -3.51
N GLY A 48 -7.08 16.53 -2.85
CA GLY A 48 -7.33 16.88 -1.46
C GLY A 48 -7.01 15.76 -0.47
N ILE A 49 -6.13 14.81 -0.80
CA ILE A 49 -5.75 13.72 0.10
C ILE A 49 -4.86 14.29 1.20
N ARG A 50 -5.38 14.36 2.43
CA ARG A 50 -4.62 14.82 3.60
C ARG A 50 -3.89 13.66 4.27
N SER A 51 -4.57 12.55 4.47
CA SER A 51 -4.05 11.37 5.15
C SER A 51 -4.48 10.07 4.47
N THR A 52 -3.73 9.00 4.74
CA THR A 52 -3.97 7.66 4.22
C THR A 52 -3.94 6.62 5.33
N ILE A 53 -4.67 5.53 5.12
CA ILE A 53 -4.45 4.28 5.86
C ILE A 53 -3.75 3.33 4.90
N ILE A 54 -2.54 2.92 5.26
CA ILE A 54 -1.78 2.00 4.44
C ILE A 54 -2.23 0.57 4.73
N VAL A 55 -2.51 -0.19 3.68
CA VAL A 55 -2.73 -1.64 3.80
C VAL A 55 -1.64 -2.40 3.07
N PHE A 56 -0.90 -3.22 3.83
CA PHE A 56 0.12 -4.12 3.29
C PHE A 56 -0.25 -5.58 3.53
N GLY A 57 0.22 -6.45 2.64
CA GLY A 57 0.08 -7.89 2.79
C GLY A 57 0.55 -8.61 1.54
N SER A 58 0.36 -9.93 1.53
CA SER A 58 0.80 -10.77 0.43
C SER A 58 0.10 -10.45 -0.89
N ALA A 59 0.89 -10.31 -1.96
CA ALA A 59 0.41 -10.28 -3.34
C ALA A 59 -0.04 -11.66 -3.86
N ARG A 60 0.07 -12.71 -3.03
CA ARG A 60 -0.19 -14.11 -3.40
C ARG A 60 -1.37 -14.74 -2.65
N ILE A 61 -2.03 -14.00 -1.77
CA ILE A 61 -3.27 -14.46 -1.13
C ILE A 61 -4.40 -14.31 -2.17
N PRO A 62 -5.11 -15.39 -2.53
CA PRO A 62 -6.11 -15.34 -3.59
C PRO A 62 -7.41 -14.68 -3.14
N SER A 63 -8.15 -14.11 -4.08
CA SER A 63 -9.55 -13.74 -3.86
C SER A 63 -10.41 -15.00 -3.64
N PRO A 64 -11.59 -14.88 -3.00
CA PRO A 64 -12.53 -15.99 -2.88
C PRO A 64 -12.91 -16.60 -4.23
N GLU A 65 -13.07 -15.78 -5.27
CA GLU A 65 -13.38 -16.24 -6.63
C GLU A 65 -12.21 -17.03 -7.24
N GLN A 66 -10.97 -16.56 -7.04
CA GLN A 66 -9.76 -17.28 -7.50
C GLN A 66 -9.57 -18.61 -6.76
N ALA A 67 -9.81 -18.64 -5.45
CA ALA A 67 -9.71 -19.87 -4.66
C ALA A 67 -10.80 -20.89 -5.06
N ALA A 68 -12.03 -20.43 -5.31
CA ALA A 68 -13.10 -21.28 -5.82
C ALA A 68 -12.79 -21.83 -7.21
N ALA A 69 -12.27 -20.99 -8.12
CA ALA A 69 -11.86 -21.42 -9.45
C ALA A 69 -10.73 -22.46 -9.42
N ALA A 70 -9.73 -22.25 -8.56
CA ALA A 70 -8.63 -23.20 -8.36
C ALA A 70 -9.14 -24.54 -7.80
N THR A 71 -10.12 -24.50 -6.89
CA THR A 71 -10.76 -25.70 -6.34
C THR A 71 -11.53 -26.46 -7.41
N ALA A 72 -12.28 -25.76 -8.26
CA ALA A 72 -13.03 -26.36 -9.36
C ALA A 72 -12.12 -26.97 -10.44
N ALA A 73 -10.95 -26.38 -10.68
CA ALA A 73 -9.98 -26.84 -11.67
C ALA A 73 -9.05 -27.96 -11.17
N ALA A 74 -8.99 -28.22 -9.86
CA ALA A 74 -8.05 -29.18 -9.27
C ALA A 74 -8.39 -30.63 -9.65
N GLN A 75 -7.45 -31.32 -10.30
CA GLN A 75 -7.62 -32.72 -10.72
C GLN A 75 -6.75 -33.68 -9.91
N THR A 76 -5.54 -33.24 -9.55
CA THR A 76 -4.57 -34.03 -8.78
C THR A 76 -4.70 -33.79 -7.28
N GLU A 77 -4.26 -34.74 -6.45
CA GLU A 77 -4.26 -34.57 -4.98
C GLU A 77 -3.37 -33.41 -4.50
N ALA A 78 -2.29 -33.13 -5.23
CA ALA A 78 -1.44 -31.96 -4.97
C ALA A 78 -2.20 -30.65 -5.23
N GLU A 79 -2.94 -30.55 -6.33
CA GLU A 79 -3.78 -29.39 -6.65
C GLU A 79 -4.91 -29.21 -5.65
N LYS A 80 -5.58 -30.29 -5.23
CA LYS A 80 -6.65 -30.24 -4.21
C LYS A 80 -6.11 -29.75 -2.85
N THR A 81 -4.92 -30.20 -2.48
CA THR A 81 -4.26 -29.75 -1.24
C THR A 81 -3.94 -28.25 -1.31
N MET A 82 -3.38 -27.79 -2.44
CA MET A 82 -3.09 -26.38 -2.67
C MET A 82 -4.36 -25.53 -2.68
N ALA A 83 -5.42 -25.97 -3.37
CA ALA A 83 -6.71 -25.30 -3.44
C ALA A 83 -7.35 -25.15 -2.04
N THR A 84 -7.26 -26.19 -1.20
CA THR A 84 -7.72 -26.11 0.20
C THR A 84 -6.95 -25.07 1.00
N GLN A 85 -5.64 -24.96 0.83
CA GLN A 85 -4.83 -23.92 1.47
C GLN A 85 -5.18 -22.53 0.96
N TRP A 86 -5.44 -22.39 -0.35
CA TRP A 86 -5.87 -21.15 -0.98
C TRP A 86 -7.23 -20.70 -0.47
N GLN A 87 -8.18 -21.63 -0.32
CA GLN A 87 -9.49 -21.35 0.25
C GLN A 87 -9.37 -20.79 1.67
N LYS A 88 -8.60 -21.44 2.55
CA LYS A 88 -8.34 -20.93 3.91
C LYS A 88 -7.70 -19.54 3.90
N ARG A 89 -6.71 -19.33 3.03
CA ARG A 89 -6.04 -18.03 2.92
C ARG A 89 -6.95 -16.94 2.34
N SER A 90 -7.93 -17.28 1.53
CA SER A 90 -8.89 -16.32 0.96
C SER A 90 -9.76 -15.66 2.02
N GLU A 91 -9.86 -16.24 3.22
CA GLU A 91 -10.50 -15.58 4.37
C GLU A 91 -9.81 -14.26 4.72
N LEU A 92 -8.47 -14.21 4.66
CA LEU A 92 -7.70 -12.97 4.86
C LEU A 92 -7.98 -11.93 3.78
N TYR A 93 -8.24 -12.36 2.54
CA TYR A 93 -8.69 -11.45 1.48
C TYR A 93 -10.05 -10.84 1.86
N GLY A 94 -10.98 -11.68 2.35
CA GLY A 94 -12.28 -11.21 2.84
C GLY A 94 -12.16 -10.17 3.95
N ILE A 95 -11.30 -10.42 4.94
CA ILE A 95 -11.03 -9.49 6.05
C ILE A 95 -10.41 -8.19 5.53
N ALA A 96 -9.43 -8.25 4.61
CA ALA A 96 -8.80 -7.06 4.04
C ALA A 96 -9.77 -6.21 3.22
N ARG A 97 -10.67 -6.87 2.46
CA ARG A 97 -11.73 -6.20 1.72
C ARG A 97 -12.70 -5.50 2.67
N GLU A 98 -13.15 -6.20 3.69
CA GLU A 98 -14.07 -5.63 4.67
C GLU A 98 -13.41 -4.47 5.44
N PHE A 99 -12.14 -4.61 5.82
CA PHE A 99 -11.38 -3.53 6.44
C PHE A 99 -11.27 -2.29 5.53
N GLY A 100 -10.97 -2.48 4.25
CA GLY A 100 -10.92 -1.39 3.26
C GLY A 100 -12.25 -0.65 3.13
N ARG A 101 -13.36 -1.38 3.19
CA ARG A 101 -14.74 -0.84 3.20
C ARG A 101 -14.99 0.01 4.44
N ILE A 102 -14.75 -0.55 5.62
CA ILE A 102 -14.97 0.11 6.92
C ILE A 102 -14.13 1.37 7.08
N ALA A 103 -12.83 1.28 6.80
CA ALA A 103 -11.91 2.40 6.88
C ALA A 103 -12.35 3.54 5.94
N SER A 104 -12.89 3.20 4.77
CA SER A 104 -13.38 4.19 3.82
C SER A 104 -14.69 4.86 4.28
N GLU A 105 -15.65 4.08 4.80
CA GLU A 105 -16.91 4.58 5.36
C GLU A 105 -16.73 5.45 6.60
N ARG A 106 -15.84 5.03 7.50
CA ARG A 106 -15.71 5.60 8.84
C ARG A 106 -14.52 6.54 8.97
N GLY A 107 -13.56 6.50 8.04
CA GLY A 107 -12.29 7.23 8.11
C GLY A 107 -12.29 8.63 7.50
N GLY A 108 -13.35 9.03 6.79
CA GLY A 108 -13.41 10.35 6.14
C GLY A 108 -12.87 10.38 4.72
N ALA A 109 -12.85 9.23 4.02
CA ALA A 109 -12.39 9.15 2.62
C ALA A 109 -13.37 9.84 1.65
N PHE A 110 -14.64 10.00 2.06
CA PHE A 110 -15.67 10.68 1.29
C PHE A 110 -15.59 12.19 1.44
N ALA A 111 -15.32 12.88 0.34
CA ALA A 111 -15.45 14.32 0.27
C ALA A 111 -15.87 14.76 -1.15
N PRO A 112 -16.52 15.92 -1.30
CA PRO A 112 -16.70 16.57 -2.60
C PRO A 112 -15.35 16.88 -3.28
N ARG A 113 -15.36 17.21 -4.57
CA ARG A 113 -14.17 17.78 -5.25
C ARG A 113 -13.75 19.08 -4.53
N HIS A 114 -12.44 19.27 -4.34
CA HIS A 114 -11.83 20.40 -3.62
C HIS A 114 -12.08 20.47 -2.10
N ARG A 115 -12.50 19.37 -1.48
CA ARG A 115 -12.52 19.20 -0.02
C ARG A 115 -11.49 18.17 0.39
N TRP A 116 -11.04 18.25 1.65
CA TRP A 116 -10.06 17.33 2.21
C TRP A 116 -10.66 15.95 2.40
N ARG A 117 -9.88 14.92 2.03
CA ARG A 117 -10.16 13.51 2.30
C ARG A 117 -9.14 12.99 3.30
N ASP A 118 -9.62 12.21 4.25
CA ASP A 118 -8.79 11.59 5.27
C ASP A 118 -8.83 10.09 5.17
N ASN A 119 -7.75 9.46 5.64
CA ASN A 119 -7.67 8.02 5.83
C ASN A 119 -8.02 7.23 4.56
N VAL A 120 -7.71 7.79 3.39
CA VAL A 120 -7.96 7.15 2.10
C VAL A 120 -7.09 5.89 2.01
N ILE A 121 -7.69 4.77 1.60
CA ILE A 121 -6.97 3.50 1.47
C ILE A 121 -5.83 3.67 0.47
N ALA A 122 -4.61 3.39 0.92
CA ALA A 122 -3.41 3.38 0.09
C ALA A 122 -2.73 2.02 0.16
N THR A 123 -2.37 1.47 -0.99
CA THR A 123 -1.70 0.17 -1.08
C THR A 123 -0.52 0.24 -2.05
N GLY A 124 0.22 -0.86 -2.15
CA GLY A 124 1.25 -1.02 -3.18
C GLY A 124 0.70 -1.27 -4.59
N GLY A 125 -0.62 -1.33 -4.77
CA GLY A 125 -1.32 -1.43 -6.06
C GLY A 125 -1.38 -2.82 -6.70
N GLY A 126 -0.72 -3.82 -6.11
CA GLY A 126 -0.70 -5.19 -6.61
C GLY A 126 -1.98 -6.01 -6.35
N PRO A 127 -2.00 -7.30 -6.74
CA PRO A 127 -3.08 -8.23 -6.44
C PRO A 127 -3.04 -8.67 -4.96
N GLY A 128 -3.93 -9.59 -4.59
CA GLY A 128 -4.00 -10.18 -3.26
C GLY A 128 -4.53 -9.21 -2.21
N ILE A 129 -3.87 -9.10 -1.06
CA ILE A 129 -4.36 -8.25 0.04
C ILE A 129 -4.50 -6.78 -0.37
N MET A 130 -3.53 -6.28 -1.15
CA MET A 130 -3.56 -4.89 -1.63
C MET A 130 -4.80 -4.64 -2.49
N GLU A 131 -5.08 -5.54 -3.43
CA GLU A 131 -6.31 -5.52 -4.22
C GLU A 131 -7.55 -5.62 -3.35
N ALA A 132 -7.57 -6.52 -2.35
CA ALA A 132 -8.71 -6.69 -1.46
C ALA A 132 -9.08 -5.37 -0.78
N ALA A 133 -8.10 -4.67 -0.21
CA ALA A 133 -8.32 -3.39 0.44
C ALA A 133 -8.79 -2.30 -0.54
N ASN A 134 -8.19 -2.19 -1.72
CA ASN A 134 -8.65 -1.27 -2.77
C ASN A 134 -10.10 -1.60 -3.21
N ARG A 135 -10.43 -2.89 -3.36
CA ARG A 135 -11.77 -3.37 -3.71
C ARG A 135 -12.79 -3.00 -2.64
N GLY A 136 -12.44 -3.16 -1.37
CA GLY A 136 -13.30 -2.76 -0.25
C GLY A 136 -13.69 -1.29 -0.28
N ALA A 137 -12.73 -0.40 -0.56
CA ALA A 137 -13.00 1.01 -0.76
C ALA A 137 -13.87 1.27 -2.01
N ALA A 138 -13.58 0.57 -3.12
CA ALA A 138 -14.33 0.70 -4.36
C ALA A 138 -15.78 0.21 -4.24
N ASP A 139 -16.05 -0.83 -3.44
CA ASP A 139 -17.40 -1.38 -3.21
C ASP A 139 -18.37 -0.33 -2.64
N VAL A 140 -17.86 0.65 -1.91
CA VAL A 140 -18.64 1.77 -1.33
C VAL A 140 -18.46 3.08 -2.09
N GLY A 141 -17.77 3.05 -3.24
CA GLY A 141 -17.54 4.22 -4.08
C GLY A 141 -16.53 5.21 -3.49
N ALA A 142 -15.73 4.81 -2.51
CA ALA A 142 -14.65 5.64 -1.98
C ALA A 142 -13.41 5.61 -2.91
N PRO A 143 -12.62 6.70 -2.96
CA PRO A 143 -11.36 6.66 -3.69
C PRO A 143 -10.36 5.73 -3.01
N SER A 144 -9.44 5.17 -3.79
CA SER A 144 -8.33 4.39 -3.26
C SER A 144 -7.07 4.58 -4.11
N ILE A 145 -5.91 4.52 -3.46
CA ILE A 145 -4.61 4.88 -4.03
C ILE A 145 -3.79 3.60 -4.25
N GLY A 146 -3.08 3.55 -5.38
CA GLY A 146 -2.12 2.51 -5.70
C GLY A 146 -0.74 3.08 -5.98
N PHE A 147 0.20 2.84 -5.09
CA PHE A 147 1.61 3.20 -5.28
C PHE A 147 2.35 1.99 -5.87
N ASN A 148 2.30 1.83 -7.19
CA ASN A 148 2.93 0.72 -7.91
C ASN A 148 4.43 0.96 -8.11
N ILE A 149 5.18 -0.12 -8.32
CA ILE A 149 6.61 -0.07 -8.63
C ILE A 149 6.89 -0.84 -9.92
N THR A 150 7.78 -0.32 -10.76
CA THR A 150 8.25 -1.04 -11.95
C THR A 150 9.11 -2.23 -11.50
N LEU A 151 8.70 -3.45 -11.87
CA LEU A 151 9.39 -4.70 -11.58
C LEU A 151 9.86 -5.36 -12.89
N PRO A 152 10.86 -6.28 -12.85
CA PRO A 152 11.30 -7.02 -14.04
C PRO A 152 10.18 -7.78 -14.75
N HIS A 153 9.18 -8.23 -13.99
CA HIS A 153 7.92 -8.71 -14.50
C HIS A 153 6.84 -7.72 -14.07
N GLU A 154 6.18 -7.08 -15.03
CA GLU A 154 5.26 -5.98 -14.74
C GLU A 154 4.07 -6.49 -13.92
N GLN A 155 3.86 -5.87 -12.76
CA GLN A 155 2.67 -6.07 -11.96
C GLN A 155 1.59 -5.15 -12.53
N ILE A 156 0.51 -5.75 -13.05
CA ILE A 156 -0.65 -4.97 -13.50
C ILE A 156 -1.30 -4.37 -12.24
N PRO A 157 -1.47 -3.04 -12.18
CA PRO A 157 -2.21 -2.41 -11.09
C PRO A 157 -3.60 -3.02 -10.98
N ASN A 158 -4.05 -3.30 -9.75
CA ASN A 158 -5.36 -3.91 -9.57
C ASN A 158 -6.48 -2.95 -10.04
N PRO A 159 -7.61 -3.47 -10.55
CA PRO A 159 -8.61 -2.66 -11.24
C PRO A 159 -9.48 -1.79 -10.31
N TYR A 160 -9.29 -1.88 -9.00
CA TYR A 160 -10.10 -1.16 -7.99
C TYR A 160 -9.44 0.13 -7.51
N ILE A 161 -8.20 0.40 -7.95
CA ILE A 161 -7.53 1.68 -7.70
C ILE A 161 -8.26 2.76 -8.49
N THR A 162 -8.46 3.94 -7.88
CA THR A 162 -9.00 5.09 -8.60
C THR A 162 -8.07 5.47 -9.75
N PRO A 163 -8.54 5.57 -11.01
CA PRO A 163 -7.66 5.74 -12.17
C PRO A 163 -6.65 6.89 -12.06
N GLU A 164 -7.08 8.03 -11.50
CA GLU A 164 -6.24 9.22 -11.30
C GLU A 164 -5.28 9.12 -10.10
N LEU A 165 -5.41 8.08 -9.26
CA LEU A 165 -4.60 7.81 -8.07
C LEU A 165 -3.78 6.51 -8.22
N SER A 166 -3.53 6.08 -9.45
CA SER A 166 -2.62 4.99 -9.77
C SER A 166 -1.25 5.57 -10.16
N PHE A 167 -0.31 5.51 -9.23
CA PHE A 167 1.06 6.01 -9.40
C PHE A 167 2.01 4.86 -9.72
N ARG A 168 2.98 5.11 -10.60
CA ARG A 168 4.04 4.16 -10.93
C ARG A 168 5.40 4.78 -10.67
N PHE A 169 6.16 4.18 -9.76
CA PHE A 169 7.50 4.61 -9.40
C PHE A 169 8.55 3.73 -10.07
N HIS A 170 9.71 4.31 -10.36
CA HIS A 170 10.92 3.57 -10.69
C HIS A 170 11.77 3.33 -9.44
N TYR A 171 11.82 4.30 -8.53
CA TYR A 171 12.66 4.23 -7.34
C TYR A 171 11.88 3.76 -6.11
N PHE A 172 12.32 2.66 -5.49
CA PHE A 172 11.72 2.15 -4.24
C PHE A 172 11.69 3.20 -3.13
N ALA A 173 12.76 3.98 -2.96
CA ALA A 173 12.83 5.02 -1.94
C ALA A 173 11.73 6.08 -2.12
N MET A 174 11.42 6.46 -3.36
CA MET A 174 10.36 7.44 -3.64
C MET A 174 8.98 6.89 -3.32
N ARG A 175 8.75 5.62 -3.65
CA ARG A 175 7.52 4.91 -3.31
C ARG A 175 7.32 4.82 -1.79
N LYS A 176 8.34 4.38 -1.07
CA LYS A 176 8.33 4.26 0.41
C LYS A 176 8.06 5.59 1.07
N MET A 177 8.73 6.64 0.60
CA MET A 177 8.51 7.99 1.10
C MET A 177 7.05 8.44 0.91
N HIS A 178 6.45 8.23 -0.27
CA HIS A 178 5.04 8.57 -0.53
C HIS A 178 4.05 7.76 0.31
N LEU A 179 4.34 6.48 0.56
CA LEU A 179 3.57 5.67 1.49
C LEU A 179 3.62 6.28 2.90
N ALA A 180 4.81 6.55 3.43
CA ALA A 180 5.01 7.02 4.80
C ALA A 180 4.52 8.47 5.05
N MET A 181 4.71 9.39 4.11
CA MET A 181 4.48 10.83 4.30
C MET A 181 3.05 11.19 4.73
N ARG A 182 2.04 10.44 4.27
CA ARG A 182 0.62 10.69 4.58
C ARG A 182 0.00 9.62 5.48
N ALA A 183 0.81 8.66 5.94
CA ALA A 183 0.35 7.56 6.75
C ALA A 183 -0.20 8.07 8.09
N ASN A 184 -1.48 7.87 8.32
CA ASN A 184 -2.14 8.14 9.60
C ASN A 184 -2.41 6.86 10.38
N ALA A 185 -2.44 5.71 9.70
CA ALA A 185 -2.42 4.38 10.31
C ALA A 185 -1.97 3.31 9.31
N LEU A 186 -1.67 2.13 9.85
CA LEU A 186 -1.21 0.97 9.10
C LEU A 186 -2.03 -0.26 9.47
N ALA A 187 -2.44 -1.02 8.45
CA ALA A 187 -3.04 -2.33 8.56
C ALA A 187 -2.16 -3.36 7.84
N ILE A 188 -1.56 -4.27 8.60
CA ILE A 188 -0.54 -5.20 8.11
C ILE A 188 -1.08 -6.62 8.16
N PHE A 189 -1.31 -7.21 6.99
CA PHE A 189 -1.76 -8.59 6.84
C PHE A 189 -0.59 -9.53 6.57
N PRO A 190 -0.78 -10.86 6.73
CA PRO A 190 0.22 -11.86 6.39
C PRO A 190 0.83 -11.66 5.00
N GLY A 191 2.16 -11.73 4.94
CA GLY A 191 2.93 -11.19 3.83
C GLY A 191 4.22 -11.93 3.50
N GLY A 192 5.00 -11.34 2.59
CA GLY A 192 6.34 -11.81 2.25
C GLY A 192 7.39 -10.77 2.59
N PHE A 193 8.54 -10.82 1.93
CA PHE A 193 9.64 -9.86 2.16
C PHE A 193 9.23 -8.41 1.99
N GLY A 194 8.42 -8.07 0.96
CA GLY A 194 7.95 -6.70 0.78
C GLY A 194 7.08 -6.21 1.94
N THR A 195 6.27 -7.08 2.54
CA THR A 195 5.46 -6.72 3.73
C THR A 195 6.33 -6.55 4.97
N MET A 196 7.35 -7.40 5.15
CA MET A 196 8.29 -7.30 6.26
C MET A 196 9.16 -6.04 6.15
N ASP A 197 9.65 -5.73 4.95
CA ASP A 197 10.42 -4.51 4.65
C ASP A 197 9.65 -3.27 5.10
N GLU A 198 8.40 -3.12 4.67
CA GLU A 198 7.58 -1.97 5.07
C GLU A 198 7.20 -1.98 6.56
N LEU A 199 6.90 -3.15 7.14
CA LEU A 199 6.60 -3.27 8.57
C LEU A 199 7.79 -2.80 9.42
N PHE A 200 9.00 -3.32 9.17
CA PHE A 200 10.17 -2.97 9.96
C PHE A 200 10.64 -1.54 9.70
N GLU A 201 10.52 -1.03 8.48
CA GLU A 201 10.80 0.38 8.20
C GLU A 201 9.89 1.29 9.03
N LEU A 202 8.58 1.01 9.06
CA LEU A 202 7.61 1.85 9.76
C LEU A 202 7.74 1.74 11.29
N LEU A 203 7.99 0.54 11.83
CA LEU A 203 8.33 0.38 13.24
C LEU A 203 9.59 1.17 13.61
N THR A 204 10.63 1.11 12.78
CA THR A 204 11.88 1.85 12.99
C THR A 204 11.65 3.37 12.94
N LEU A 205 10.85 3.86 11.99
CA LEU A 205 10.52 5.29 11.88
C LEU A 205 9.76 5.81 13.10
N GLN A 206 8.89 5.00 13.70
CA GLN A 206 8.18 5.35 14.93
C GLN A 206 9.08 5.30 16.15
N GLN A 207 9.84 4.22 16.31
CA GLN A 207 10.82 4.06 17.39
C GLN A 207 11.81 5.24 17.43
N THR A 208 12.29 5.66 16.25
CA THR A 208 13.25 6.77 16.11
C THR A 208 12.60 8.16 16.05
N ARG A 209 11.27 8.25 16.12
CA ARG A 209 10.47 9.49 16.01
C ARG A 209 10.79 10.30 14.75
N LYS A 210 11.13 9.60 13.66
CA LYS A 210 11.39 10.19 12.34
C LYS A 210 10.13 10.32 11.48
N ALA A 211 9.04 9.69 11.90
CA ALA A 211 7.69 9.91 11.37
C ALA A 211 6.72 10.27 12.50
N PRO A 212 5.59 10.94 12.20
CA PRO A 212 4.49 11.09 13.13
C PRO A 212 4.03 9.73 13.67
N HIS A 213 3.46 9.73 14.88
CA HIS A 213 2.86 8.52 15.43
C HIS A 213 1.65 8.11 14.58
N ALA A 214 1.61 6.84 14.14
CA ALA A 214 0.52 6.28 13.35
C ALA A 214 0.17 4.88 13.89
N PRO A 215 -1.03 4.63 14.43
CA PRO A 215 -1.35 3.32 14.97
C PRO A 215 -1.19 2.20 13.93
N ILE A 216 -0.59 1.08 14.37
CA ILE A 216 -0.29 -0.09 13.55
C ILE A 216 -1.12 -1.27 14.05
N VAL A 217 -1.92 -1.89 13.18
CA VAL A 217 -2.62 -3.14 13.49
C VAL A 217 -2.14 -4.26 12.59
N MET A 218 -1.93 -5.44 13.16
CA MET A 218 -1.42 -6.63 12.49
C MET A 218 -2.47 -7.74 12.52
N PHE A 219 -2.86 -8.24 11.34
CA PHE A 219 -3.89 -9.28 11.22
C PHE A 219 -3.29 -10.68 11.27
N ASP A 220 -4.02 -11.64 11.87
CA ASP A 220 -3.61 -13.04 12.08
C ASP A 220 -2.41 -13.13 13.04
N GLU A 221 -2.67 -13.00 14.34
CA GLU A 221 -1.63 -13.05 15.39
C GLU A 221 -0.80 -14.34 15.31
N ARG A 222 -1.47 -15.46 15.00
CA ARG A 222 -0.83 -16.76 14.89
C ARG A 222 0.23 -16.78 13.78
N TYR A 223 -0.04 -16.15 12.64
CA TYR A 223 0.94 -16.02 11.58
C TYR A 223 2.17 -15.26 12.05
N TRP A 224 2.00 -14.09 12.67
CA TRP A 224 3.11 -13.23 13.08
C TRP A 224 3.98 -13.85 14.17
N ARG A 225 3.37 -14.40 15.23
CA ARG A 225 4.11 -15.09 16.30
C ARG A 225 4.86 -16.33 15.81
N LYS A 226 4.39 -16.95 14.73
CA LYS A 226 5.08 -18.10 14.12
C LYS A 226 6.35 -17.67 13.38
N ILE A 227 6.34 -16.52 12.72
CA ILE A 227 7.46 -16.10 11.86
C ILE A 227 8.43 -15.13 12.53
N ILE A 228 7.98 -14.40 13.55
CA ILE A 228 8.78 -13.44 14.30
C ILE A 228 8.52 -13.69 15.79
N ASN A 229 9.60 -13.93 16.53
CA ASN A 229 9.55 -13.95 17.99
C ASN A 229 9.91 -12.56 18.50
N PHE A 230 8.89 -11.71 18.70
CA PHE A 230 9.08 -10.35 19.16
C PHE A 230 9.62 -10.28 20.60
N ASP A 231 9.23 -11.22 21.46
CA ASP A 231 9.72 -11.31 22.84
C ASP A 231 11.24 -11.59 22.86
N ALA A 232 11.72 -12.45 21.96
CA ALA A 232 13.15 -12.70 21.82
C ALA A 232 13.93 -11.44 21.41
N LEU A 233 13.36 -10.52 20.63
CA LEU A 233 14.02 -9.25 20.31
C LEU A 233 14.23 -8.38 21.56
N VAL A 234 13.28 -8.43 22.50
CA VAL A 234 13.40 -7.75 23.80
C VAL A 234 14.42 -8.48 24.70
N GLU A 235 14.34 -9.81 24.77
CA GLU A 235 15.25 -10.64 25.58
C GLU A 235 16.72 -10.48 25.16
N GLU A 236 16.98 -10.41 23.85
CA GLU A 236 18.31 -10.14 23.27
C GLU A 236 18.74 -8.67 23.41
N GLY A 237 17.87 -7.79 23.93
CA GLY A 237 18.15 -6.38 24.18
C GLY A 237 18.32 -5.54 22.91
N VAL A 238 17.78 -5.99 21.77
CA VAL A 238 17.87 -5.27 20.49
C VAL A 238 16.69 -4.32 20.24
N ILE A 239 15.61 -4.44 21.02
CA ILE A 239 14.52 -3.46 21.13
C ILE A 239 14.11 -3.30 22.61
N ALA A 240 13.40 -2.22 22.93
CA ALA A 240 12.86 -2.02 24.27
C ALA A 240 11.52 -2.75 24.45
N ALA A 241 11.14 -3.11 25.68
CA ALA A 241 9.87 -3.78 25.95
C ALA A 241 8.66 -2.92 25.54
N GLU A 242 8.78 -1.60 25.67
CA GLU A 242 7.77 -0.63 25.27
C GLU A 242 7.53 -0.59 23.76
N ASP A 243 8.52 -1.01 22.95
CA ASP A 243 8.39 -1.07 21.48
C ASP A 243 7.37 -2.13 21.04
N LEU A 244 7.08 -3.14 21.88
CA LEU A 244 5.99 -4.09 21.64
C LEU A 244 4.61 -3.42 21.71
N GLY A 245 4.50 -2.23 22.31
CA GLY A 245 3.31 -1.40 22.30
C GLY A 245 3.08 -0.63 21.01
N LEU A 246 3.99 -0.70 20.03
CA LEU A 246 3.86 -0.03 18.73
C LEU A 246 2.82 -0.68 17.83
N PHE A 247 2.40 -1.92 18.09
CA PHE A 247 1.34 -2.59 17.32
C PHE A 247 0.34 -3.34 18.22
N GLU A 248 -0.82 -3.67 17.65
CA GLU A 248 -1.84 -4.55 18.23
C GLU A 248 -2.21 -5.61 17.19
N PHE A 249 -2.68 -6.76 17.65
CA PHE A 249 -3.22 -7.80 16.77
C PHE A 249 -4.74 -7.68 16.62
N ALA A 250 -5.26 -8.14 15.48
CA ALA A 250 -6.69 -8.24 15.20
C ALA A 250 -7.00 -9.46 14.34
N GLU A 251 -8.17 -10.07 14.53
CA GLU A 251 -8.61 -11.24 13.77
C GLU A 251 -9.76 -10.89 12.81
N THR A 252 -10.44 -9.77 13.05
CA THR A 252 -11.52 -9.27 12.18
C THR A 252 -11.29 -7.83 11.75
N ALA A 253 -11.94 -7.42 10.66
CA ALA A 253 -11.86 -6.07 10.13
C ALA A 253 -12.31 -5.02 11.17
N GLU A 254 -13.38 -5.31 11.91
CA GLU A 254 -13.92 -4.47 12.98
C GLU A 254 -12.96 -4.30 14.14
N GLU A 255 -12.34 -5.38 14.60
CA GLU A 255 -11.29 -5.33 15.62
C GLU A 255 -10.11 -4.49 15.13
N GLY A 256 -9.72 -4.67 13.87
CA GLY A 256 -8.67 -3.88 13.23
C GLY A 256 -8.96 -2.39 13.25
N TRP A 257 -10.14 -2.00 12.77
CA TRP A 257 -10.60 -0.62 12.80
C TRP A 257 -10.67 -0.06 14.22
N ALA A 258 -11.27 -0.81 15.15
CA ALA A 258 -11.41 -0.40 16.54
C ALA A 258 -10.05 -0.22 17.23
N SER A 259 -9.06 -1.06 16.92
CA SER A 259 -7.67 -0.91 17.40
C SER A 259 -7.08 0.41 16.94
N LEU A 260 -7.17 0.73 15.64
CA LEU A 260 -6.64 1.98 15.11
C LEU A 260 -7.27 3.21 15.79
N VAL A 261 -8.60 3.22 15.94
CA VAL A 261 -9.32 4.31 16.60
C VAL A 261 -8.91 4.46 18.07
N ARG A 262 -8.89 3.36 18.85
CA ARG A 262 -8.47 3.40 20.26
C ARG A 262 -7.04 3.91 20.44
N ARG A 263 -6.18 3.68 19.44
CA ARG A 263 -4.77 4.06 19.45
C ARG A 263 -4.49 5.40 18.77
N GLY A 264 -5.54 6.20 18.58
CA GLY A 264 -5.41 7.61 18.21
C GLY A 264 -5.51 7.90 16.73
N LEU A 265 -6.05 6.98 15.91
CA LEU A 265 -6.44 7.31 14.54
C LEU A 265 -7.46 8.45 14.57
N GLN A 266 -7.08 9.60 14.03
CA GLN A 266 -7.96 10.76 13.93
C GLN A 266 -8.72 10.76 12.60
N THR A 267 -10.01 11.07 12.66
CA THR A 267 -10.82 11.46 11.51
C THR A 267 -11.02 12.97 11.62
N HIS A 268 -10.44 13.74 10.71
CA HIS A 268 -10.50 15.21 10.78
C HIS A 268 -11.87 15.79 10.36
N GLY A 269 -12.95 15.04 10.59
CA GLY A 269 -14.34 15.41 10.34
C GLY A 269 -15.22 15.36 11.60
N SER A 270 -14.60 15.37 12.79
CA SER A 270 -15.28 15.33 14.09
C SER A 270 -15.23 16.65 14.88
N ASP A 271 -15.06 17.78 14.17
CA ASP A 271 -15.26 19.14 14.71
C ASP A 271 -16.48 19.80 14.06
#